data_AF-A0A2G6NHQ9-F1
#
_entry.id   AF-A0A2G6NHQ9-F1
#
_cell.length_a   1.000
_cell.length_b   1.000
_cell.length_c   1.000
_cell.angle_alpha   90.00
_cell.angle_beta   90.00
_cell.angle_gamma   90.00
#
_symmetry.space_group_name_H-M   'P 1'
#
loop_
_entity.id
_entity.type
_entity.pdbx_description
1 polymer ?
#
loop_
_entity_poly.entity_id
_entity_poly.type
_entity_poly.pdbx_seq_one_letter_code
_entity_poly.pdbx_strand_id
1 'polypeptide(L)'
;MKQTLDPKIQLIADVIEFRGYEISPANNGIQAKLGESDFSDDSVSFYVLKNNPDHVRAKLQINSPLPNQMERDLTNIQKQLQDSLDGVADIDTFHAFGSRRGMDIYYATVTMRDTPSPVIKFQKTAGTAFQQFKGIDSKMFRQSLDNLGLPRSSNLRLALTRIFRESLSAADLYAAIQAEAGCLISDEDVAALESILQLEKVPPFISGLITLMKAMHESPELASQPEERTSVVGDDPANGVDS
;
A
#
# COMPACT_ATOMS: atom_id res chain seq x y z
N MET A 1 -20.37 7.76 -19.39
CA MET A 1 -20.32 8.57 -18.15
C MET A 1 -19.38 7.84 -17.19
N LYS A 2 -18.34 8.49 -16.66
CA LYS A 2 -17.53 7.89 -15.58
C LYS A 2 -18.40 7.84 -14.33
N GLN A 3 -18.60 6.65 -13.77
CA GLN A 3 -19.35 6.47 -12.53
C GLN A 3 -18.47 7.02 -11.39
N THR A 4 -18.94 8.05 -10.70
CA THR A 4 -18.24 8.59 -9.53
C THR A 4 -18.36 7.58 -8.39
N LEU A 5 -17.22 7.09 -7.88
CA LEU A 5 -17.19 6.18 -6.74
C LEU A 5 -17.54 6.93 -5.45
N ASP A 6 -18.12 6.21 -4.49
CA ASP A 6 -18.31 6.71 -3.13
C ASP A 6 -16.94 7.03 -2.49
N PRO A 7 -16.79 8.14 -1.75
CA PRO A 7 -15.51 8.52 -1.13
C PRO A 7 -14.88 7.43 -0.26
N LYS A 8 -15.69 6.64 0.47
CA LYS A 8 -15.20 5.53 1.30
C LYS A 8 -14.60 4.42 0.46
N ILE A 9 -15.24 4.10 -0.66
CA ILE A 9 -14.75 3.10 -1.62
C ILE A 9 -13.49 3.61 -2.31
N GLN A 10 -13.43 4.89 -2.69
CA GLN A 10 -12.23 5.46 -3.28
C GLN A 10 -11.05 5.39 -2.30
N LEU A 11 -11.28 5.66 -1.02
CA LEU A 11 -10.23 5.55 0.01
C LEU A 11 -9.74 4.10 0.17
N ILE A 12 -10.64 3.13 0.21
CA ILE A 12 -10.29 1.70 0.23
C ILE A 12 -9.50 1.33 -1.03
N ALA A 13 -9.94 1.80 -2.21
CA ALA A 13 -9.27 1.55 -3.47
C ALA A 13 -7.83 2.06 -3.46
N ASP A 14 -7.64 3.34 -3.09
CA ASP A 14 -6.32 3.98 -3.04
C ASP A 14 -5.35 3.18 -2.15
N VAL A 15 -5.81 2.69 -1.00
CA VAL A 15 -4.96 1.98 -0.02
C VAL A 15 -4.66 0.56 -0.47
N ILE A 16 -5.67 -0.18 -0.92
CA ILE A 16 -5.48 -1.57 -1.36
C ILE A 16 -4.63 -1.60 -2.65
N GLU A 17 -4.80 -0.66 -3.58
CA GLU A 17 -3.95 -0.52 -4.77
C GLU A 17 -2.50 -0.19 -4.38
N PHE A 18 -2.31 0.68 -3.39
CA PHE A 18 -0.99 1.00 -2.85
C PHE A 18 -0.28 -0.24 -2.27
N ARG A 19 -1.04 -1.18 -1.69
CA ARG A 19 -0.54 -2.47 -1.20
C ARG A 19 -0.30 -3.51 -2.31
N GLY A 20 -0.44 -3.12 -3.58
CA GLY A 20 -0.10 -3.94 -4.75
C GLY A 20 -1.24 -4.79 -5.31
N TYR A 21 -2.47 -4.61 -4.83
CA TYR A 21 -3.61 -5.36 -5.36
C TYR A 21 -4.06 -4.81 -6.73
N GLU A 22 -4.43 -5.71 -7.63
CA GLU A 22 -5.10 -5.33 -8.88
C GLU A 22 -6.55 -4.95 -8.59
N ILE A 23 -6.93 -3.71 -8.91
CA ILE A 23 -8.29 -3.20 -8.72
C ILE A 23 -9.00 -3.04 -10.07
N SER A 24 -10.25 -3.48 -10.11
CA SER A 24 -11.17 -3.27 -11.23
C SER A 24 -12.48 -2.63 -10.76
N PRO A 25 -13.15 -1.81 -11.59
CA PRO A 25 -14.42 -1.19 -11.21
C PRO A 25 -15.55 -2.22 -11.12
N ALA A 26 -16.40 -2.09 -10.11
CA ALA A 26 -17.56 -2.95 -9.90
C ALA A 26 -18.85 -2.12 -9.70
N ASN A 27 -20.01 -2.79 -9.69
CA ASN A 27 -21.29 -2.13 -9.47
C ASN A 27 -21.35 -1.47 -8.08
N ASN A 28 -21.32 -0.14 -8.04
CA ASN A 28 -21.29 0.69 -6.82
C ASN A 28 -20.08 0.40 -5.92
N GLY A 29 -18.96 0.03 -6.52
CA GLY A 29 -17.82 -0.47 -5.76
C GLY A 29 -16.57 -0.70 -6.59
N ILE A 30 -15.67 -1.45 -6.01
CA ILE A 30 -14.44 -1.96 -6.63
C ILE A 30 -14.35 -3.46 -6.40
N GLN A 31 -13.54 -4.13 -7.21
CA GLN A 31 -13.18 -5.52 -7.06
C GLN A 31 -11.65 -5.62 -7.03
N ALA A 32 -11.10 -6.12 -5.93
CA ALA A 32 -9.69 -6.40 -5.75
C ALA A 32 -9.44 -7.89 -6.00
N LYS A 33 -8.44 -8.23 -6.81
CA LYS A 33 -7.96 -9.61 -6.91
C LYS A 33 -7.06 -9.93 -5.73
N LEU A 34 -7.35 -11.03 -5.05
CA LEU A 34 -6.40 -11.59 -4.10
C LEU A 34 -5.23 -12.12 -4.94
N GLY A 35 -3.99 -11.76 -4.61
CA GLY A 35 -2.80 -12.03 -5.45
C GLY A 35 -2.50 -13.53 -5.66
N GLU A 36 -1.25 -13.87 -6.03
CA GLU A 36 -0.76 -15.25 -6.18
C GLU A 36 -0.80 -16.04 -4.86
N SER A 37 -2.00 -16.37 -4.42
CA SER A 37 -2.29 -17.36 -3.40
C SER A 37 -2.81 -18.61 -4.12
N ASP A 38 -2.97 -19.71 -3.41
CA ASP A 38 -3.61 -20.93 -3.92
C ASP A 38 -5.06 -20.68 -4.43
N PHE A 39 -5.57 -19.46 -4.26
CA PHE A 39 -6.89 -18.95 -4.64
C PHE A 39 -6.83 -18.05 -5.88
N SER A 40 -6.11 -18.46 -6.93
CA SER A 40 -5.74 -17.60 -8.07
C SER A 40 -6.87 -16.93 -8.87
N ASP A 41 -8.14 -17.34 -8.65
CA ASP A 41 -9.32 -16.72 -9.26
C ASP A 41 -10.23 -15.98 -8.25
N ASP A 42 -9.87 -15.96 -6.97
CA ASP A 42 -10.70 -15.36 -5.94
C ASP A 42 -10.55 -13.84 -5.91
N SER A 43 -11.68 -13.19 -5.66
CA SER A 43 -11.75 -11.74 -5.66
C SER A 43 -12.71 -11.23 -4.60
N VAL A 44 -12.37 -10.05 -4.07
CA VAL A 44 -13.14 -9.39 -3.03
C VAL A 44 -13.71 -8.10 -3.61
N SER A 45 -15.03 -7.99 -3.59
CA SER A 45 -15.72 -6.76 -4.00
C SER A 45 -16.03 -5.90 -2.79
N PHE A 46 -15.58 -4.65 -2.78
CA PHE A 46 -15.94 -3.64 -1.79
C PHE A 46 -16.98 -2.71 -2.38
N TYR A 47 -18.12 -2.55 -1.70
CA TYR A 47 -19.21 -1.72 -2.21
C TYR A 47 -20.06 -1.14 -1.08
N VAL A 48 -20.72 -0.03 -1.40
CA VAL A 48 -21.69 0.61 -0.51
C VAL A 48 -23.09 0.04 -0.77
N LEU A 49 -23.85 -0.20 0.30
CA LEU A 49 -25.23 -0.67 0.17
C LEU A 49 -26.11 0.41 -0.47
N LYS A 50 -26.83 0.06 -1.54
CA LYS A 50 -27.77 0.97 -2.23
C LYS A 50 -28.81 1.58 -1.31
N ASN A 51 -29.30 0.78 -0.36
CA ASN A 51 -30.37 1.19 0.56
C ASN A 51 -29.83 1.83 1.84
N ASN A 52 -28.52 1.77 2.06
CA ASN A 52 -27.89 2.35 3.24
C ASN A 52 -26.44 2.77 2.91
N PRO A 53 -26.27 3.98 2.35
CA PRO A 53 -24.98 4.47 1.91
C PRO A 53 -23.91 4.55 3.00
N ASP A 54 -24.31 4.54 4.26
CA ASP A 54 -23.39 4.58 5.38
C ASP A 54 -22.63 3.27 5.59
N HIS A 55 -23.18 2.16 5.09
CA HIS A 55 -22.60 0.82 5.27
C HIS A 55 -21.80 0.37 4.06
N VAL A 56 -20.54 0.02 4.32
CA VAL A 56 -19.65 -0.63 3.36
C VAL A 56 -19.65 -2.14 3.62
N ARG A 57 -19.62 -2.94 2.55
CA ARG A 57 -19.47 -4.40 2.63
C ARG A 57 -18.33 -4.88 1.76
N ALA A 58 -17.69 -5.94 2.22
CA ALA A 58 -16.84 -6.80 1.43
C ALA A 58 -17.64 -8.05 1.03
N LYS A 59 -17.53 -8.46 -0.23
CA LYS A 59 -18.09 -9.70 -0.76
C LYS A 59 -16.97 -10.54 -1.32
N LEU A 60 -16.81 -11.73 -0.77
CA LEU A 60 -15.89 -12.73 -1.29
C LEU A 60 -16.68 -13.75 -2.10
N GLN A 61 -16.15 -14.09 -3.27
CA GLN A 61 -16.67 -15.15 -4.13
C GLN A 61 -15.58 -16.17 -4.32
N ILE A 62 -15.85 -17.40 -3.88
CA ILE A 62 -14.90 -18.51 -3.95
C ILE A 62 -15.47 -19.57 -4.88
N ASN A 63 -14.64 -20.05 -5.80
CA ASN A 63 -14.93 -21.26 -6.56
C ASN A 63 -14.70 -22.48 -5.65
N SER A 64 -15.71 -22.79 -4.82
CA SER A 64 -15.86 -23.93 -3.89
C SER A 64 -14.66 -24.91 -3.78
N PRO A 65 -13.79 -24.79 -2.76
CA PRO A 65 -12.88 -25.85 -2.33
C PRO A 65 -13.57 -26.78 -1.30
N LEU A 66 -12.88 -27.86 -0.90
CA LEU A 66 -13.36 -28.84 0.08
C LEU A 66 -13.75 -28.17 1.41
N PRO A 67 -14.88 -28.55 2.05
CA PRO A 67 -15.43 -27.86 3.24
C PRO A 67 -14.45 -27.68 4.42
N ASN A 68 -13.48 -28.58 4.56
CA ASN A 68 -12.60 -28.64 5.71
C ASN A 68 -11.44 -27.60 5.67
N GLN A 69 -11.20 -26.95 4.52
CA GLN A 69 -10.18 -25.89 4.39
C GLN A 69 -10.79 -24.48 4.43
N MET A 70 -12.07 -24.36 4.09
CA MET A 70 -12.77 -23.10 3.93
C MET A 70 -12.66 -22.15 5.13
N GLU A 71 -12.83 -22.62 6.37
CA GLU A 71 -12.75 -21.74 7.55
C GLU A 71 -11.35 -21.15 7.76
N ARG A 72 -10.30 -21.93 7.50
CA ARG A 72 -8.91 -21.46 7.58
C ARG A 72 -8.64 -20.44 6.49
N ASP A 73 -9.12 -20.71 5.30
CA ASP A 73 -8.94 -19.84 4.13
C ASP A 73 -9.65 -18.49 4.34
N LEU A 74 -10.90 -18.51 4.82
CA LEU A 74 -11.65 -17.29 5.17
C LEU A 74 -10.95 -16.47 6.25
N THR A 75 -10.37 -17.14 7.25
CA THR A 75 -9.62 -16.46 8.32
C THR A 75 -8.33 -15.83 7.77
N ASN A 76 -7.62 -16.53 6.89
CA ASN A 76 -6.41 -16.02 6.26
C ASN A 76 -6.71 -14.84 5.34
N ILE A 77 -7.76 -14.93 4.51
CA ILE A 77 -8.23 -13.85 3.64
C ILE A 77 -8.67 -12.65 4.48
N GLN A 78 -9.44 -12.87 5.55
CA GLN A 78 -9.82 -11.80 6.47
C GLN A 78 -8.59 -11.09 7.04
N LYS A 79 -7.62 -11.85 7.56
CA LYS A 79 -6.38 -11.29 8.11
C LYS A 79 -5.61 -10.47 7.07
N GLN A 80 -5.40 -11.05 5.89
CA GLN A 80 -4.70 -10.38 4.79
C GLN A 80 -5.37 -9.07 4.38
N LEU A 81 -6.71 -9.06 4.27
CA LEU A 81 -7.47 -7.84 3.97
C LEU A 81 -7.42 -6.84 5.11
N GLN A 82 -7.51 -7.29 6.37
CA GLN A 82 -7.42 -6.44 7.54
C GLN A 82 -6.07 -5.72 7.61
N ASP A 83 -4.97 -6.44 7.35
CA ASP A 83 -3.62 -5.87 7.29
C ASP A 83 -3.50 -4.85 6.15
N SER A 84 -4.15 -5.14 5.01
CA SER A 84 -4.16 -4.24 3.84
C SER A 84 -5.00 -2.98 4.07
N LEU A 85 -6.01 -3.06 4.94
CA LEU A 85 -6.90 -1.96 5.33
C LEU A 85 -6.45 -1.23 6.59
N ASP A 86 -5.28 -1.57 7.15
CA ASP A 86 -4.82 -0.99 8.41
C ASP A 86 -4.83 0.55 8.37
N GLY A 87 -5.36 1.12 9.45
CA GLY A 87 -5.56 2.56 9.59
C GLY A 87 -6.75 3.15 8.83
N VAL A 88 -7.40 2.40 7.92
CA VAL A 88 -8.52 2.87 7.08
C VAL A 88 -9.85 2.35 7.60
N ALA A 89 -9.92 1.04 7.78
CA ALA A 89 -11.16 0.34 8.05
C ALA A 89 -10.91 -0.97 8.76
N ASP A 90 -11.91 -1.42 9.49
CA ASP A 90 -11.95 -2.72 10.14
C ASP A 90 -12.89 -3.64 9.35
N ILE A 91 -12.46 -4.88 9.09
CA ILE A 91 -13.24 -5.89 8.38
C ILE A 91 -13.67 -6.99 9.33
N ASP A 92 -14.98 -7.18 9.43
CA ASP A 92 -15.57 -8.24 10.24
C ASP A 92 -15.28 -9.64 9.63
N THR A 93 -15.60 -10.68 10.38
CA THR A 93 -15.53 -12.06 9.88
C THR A 93 -16.49 -12.26 8.71
N PHE A 94 -16.01 -13.00 7.70
CA PHE A 94 -16.82 -13.40 6.56
C PHE A 94 -17.89 -14.40 6.98
N HIS A 95 -19.15 -14.08 6.70
CA HIS A 95 -20.29 -14.96 6.94
C HIS A 95 -20.83 -15.53 5.63
N ALA A 96 -21.10 -16.83 5.63
CA ALA A 96 -21.70 -17.52 4.49
C ALA A 96 -23.10 -16.97 4.21
N PHE A 97 -23.35 -16.62 2.95
CA PHE A 97 -24.66 -16.19 2.48
C PHE A 97 -25.36 -17.25 1.63
N GLY A 98 -24.58 -18.13 1.02
CA GLY A 98 -25.04 -19.25 0.20
C GLY A 98 -24.29 -19.35 -1.12
N SER A 99 -24.73 -20.25 -1.98
CA SER A 99 -24.06 -20.55 -3.23
C SER A 99 -24.86 -20.09 -4.44
N ARG A 100 -24.20 -19.55 -5.46
CA ARG A 100 -24.84 -19.14 -6.72
C ARG A 100 -23.98 -19.52 -7.91
N ARG A 101 -24.54 -20.31 -8.83
CA ARG A 101 -23.85 -20.81 -10.03
C ARG A 101 -22.53 -21.54 -9.70
N GLY A 102 -22.54 -22.33 -8.62
CA GLY A 102 -21.35 -23.09 -8.18
C GLY A 102 -20.29 -22.30 -7.42
N MET A 103 -20.51 -21.00 -7.17
CA MET A 103 -19.65 -20.18 -6.31
C MET A 103 -20.29 -20.00 -4.94
N ASP A 104 -19.49 -20.17 -3.89
CA ASP A 104 -19.89 -19.79 -2.54
C ASP A 104 -19.67 -18.29 -2.33
N ILE A 105 -20.65 -17.65 -1.70
CA ILE A 105 -20.66 -16.21 -1.48
C ILE A 105 -20.62 -15.94 0.01
N TYR A 106 -19.66 -15.11 0.40
CA TYR A 106 -19.48 -14.65 1.77
C TYR A 106 -19.54 -13.12 1.83
N TYR A 107 -20.05 -12.59 2.94
CA TYR A 107 -20.02 -11.15 3.21
C TYR A 107 -19.39 -10.84 4.55
N ALA A 108 -18.64 -9.75 4.58
CA ALA A 108 -18.18 -9.10 5.79
C ALA A 108 -18.65 -7.63 5.78
N THR A 109 -18.91 -7.09 6.97
CA THR A 109 -19.09 -5.65 7.15
C THR A 109 -17.73 -4.99 7.16
N VAL A 110 -17.63 -3.80 6.57
CA VAL A 110 -16.43 -2.97 6.62
C VAL A 110 -16.79 -1.67 7.33
N THR A 111 -16.13 -1.42 8.45
CA THR A 111 -16.35 -0.24 9.28
C THR A 111 -15.22 0.74 9.03
N MET A 112 -15.53 1.91 8.46
CA MET A 112 -14.52 2.95 8.22
C MET A 112 -14.09 3.59 9.54
N ARG A 113 -12.81 3.90 9.70
CA ARG A 113 -12.31 4.70 10.82
C ARG A 113 -12.54 6.19 10.53
N ASP A 114 -12.96 6.95 11.56
CA ASP A 114 -13.33 8.37 11.42
C ASP A 114 -12.17 9.27 10.98
N THR A 115 -10.95 8.91 11.39
CA THR A 115 -9.71 9.57 10.97
C THR A 115 -8.78 8.56 10.33
N PRO A 116 -8.50 8.67 9.02
CA PRO A 116 -7.49 7.83 8.39
C PRO A 116 -6.15 8.08 9.06
N SER A 117 -5.51 6.99 9.51
CA SER A 117 -4.17 7.00 10.09
C SER A 117 -3.21 7.89 9.28
N PRO A 118 -2.27 8.63 9.92
CA PRO A 118 -1.26 9.39 9.20
C PRO A 118 -0.56 8.55 8.12
N VAL A 119 -0.37 7.24 8.35
CA VAL A 119 0.12 6.25 7.37
C VAL A 119 -0.55 6.40 6.01
N ILE A 120 -1.87 6.55 5.93
CA ILE A 120 -2.61 6.62 4.66
C ILE A 120 -2.32 7.91 3.91
N LYS A 121 -2.20 9.04 4.63
CA LYS A 121 -1.81 10.31 4.03
C LYS A 121 -0.41 10.18 3.41
N PHE A 122 0.49 9.49 4.08
CA PHE A 122 1.83 9.21 3.54
C PHE A 122 1.80 8.29 2.34
N GLN A 123 1.06 7.17 2.40
CA GLN A 123 0.93 6.24 1.28
C GLN A 123 0.37 6.93 0.04
N LYS A 124 -0.68 7.75 0.18
CA LYS A 124 -1.24 8.54 -0.91
C LYS A 124 -0.24 9.57 -1.47
N THR A 125 0.51 10.21 -0.59
CA THR A 125 1.55 11.18 -0.99
C THR A 125 2.71 10.47 -1.69
N ALA A 126 3.12 9.29 -1.22
CA ALA A 126 4.11 8.44 -1.86
C ALA A 126 3.63 7.95 -3.23
N GLY A 127 2.38 7.53 -3.37
CA GLY A 127 1.79 7.20 -4.68
C GLY A 127 1.82 8.38 -5.65
N THR A 128 1.50 9.58 -5.17
CA THR A 128 1.56 10.80 -5.99
C THR A 128 3.00 11.14 -6.40
N ALA A 129 3.95 11.06 -5.46
CA ALA A 129 5.37 11.26 -5.71
C ALA A 129 5.91 10.21 -6.71
N PHE A 130 5.51 8.95 -6.57
CA PHE A 130 5.90 7.87 -7.48
C PHE A 130 5.40 8.11 -8.91
N GLN A 131 4.20 8.66 -9.09
CA GLN A 131 3.75 9.04 -10.44
C GLN A 131 4.62 10.16 -11.06
N GLN A 132 5.16 11.07 -10.24
CA GLN A 132 6.11 12.09 -10.71
C GLN A 132 7.50 11.51 -11.02
N PHE A 133 7.85 10.39 -10.38
CA PHE A 133 9.07 9.62 -10.68
C PHE A 133 9.00 8.89 -12.01
N LYS A 134 7.80 8.49 -12.43
CA LYS A 134 7.60 7.67 -13.61
C LYS A 134 8.08 8.41 -14.86
N GLY A 135 9.13 7.88 -15.49
CA GLY A 135 9.76 8.48 -16.67
C GLY A 135 11.01 9.33 -16.38
N ILE A 136 11.44 9.43 -15.12
CA ILE A 136 12.73 10.01 -14.75
C ILE A 136 13.80 8.91 -14.82
N ASP A 137 14.79 9.08 -15.69
CA ASP A 137 15.94 8.18 -15.74
C ASP A 137 17.03 8.59 -14.72
N SER A 138 18.01 7.71 -14.51
CA SER A 138 19.10 7.95 -13.56
C SER A 138 19.98 9.16 -13.90
N LYS A 139 20.05 9.55 -15.18
CA LYS A 139 20.80 10.72 -15.64
C LYS A 139 20.04 12.01 -15.31
N MET A 140 18.74 12.06 -15.59
CA MET A 140 17.86 13.17 -15.24
C MET A 140 17.79 13.38 -13.72
N PHE A 141 17.70 12.29 -12.96
CA PHE A 141 17.73 12.32 -11.51
C PHE A 141 19.04 12.92 -11.00
N ARG A 142 20.19 12.41 -11.48
CA ARG A 142 21.51 12.92 -11.09
C ARG A 142 21.69 14.39 -11.45
N GLN A 143 21.27 14.80 -12.66
CA GLN A 143 21.33 16.19 -13.09
C GLN A 143 20.46 17.09 -12.22
N SER A 144 19.30 16.61 -11.78
CA SER A 144 18.44 17.34 -10.85
C SER A 144 19.15 17.55 -9.51
N LEU A 145 19.78 16.52 -8.94
CA LEU A 145 20.56 16.66 -7.71
C LEU A 145 21.76 17.63 -7.87
N ASP A 146 22.42 17.63 -9.04
CA ASP A 146 23.49 18.58 -9.35
C ASP A 146 22.97 20.02 -9.42
N ASN A 147 21.80 20.24 -10.05
CA ASN A 147 21.17 21.57 -10.15
C ASN A 147 20.72 22.12 -8.79
N LEU A 148 20.41 21.25 -7.83
CA LEU A 148 20.09 21.64 -6.46
C LEU A 148 21.33 22.02 -5.63
N GLY A 149 22.54 21.91 -6.20
CA GLY A 149 23.78 22.25 -5.52
C GLY A 149 24.17 21.27 -4.42
N LEU A 150 23.54 20.09 -4.36
CA LEU A 150 23.81 19.09 -3.33
C LEU A 150 25.22 18.51 -3.48
N PRO A 151 26.10 18.63 -2.45
CA PRO A 151 27.43 18.04 -2.49
C PRO A 151 27.37 16.54 -2.78
N ARG A 152 28.27 16.05 -3.63
CA ARG A 152 28.30 14.63 -4.04
C ARG A 152 28.43 13.67 -2.87
N SER A 153 29.14 14.09 -1.82
CA SER A 153 29.39 13.33 -0.60
C SER A 153 28.38 13.59 0.52
N SER A 154 27.35 14.42 0.30
CA SER A 154 26.35 14.70 1.33
C SER A 154 25.48 13.47 1.60
N ASN A 155 25.18 13.22 2.88
CA ASN A 155 24.30 12.13 3.30
C ASN A 155 22.94 12.22 2.62
N LEU A 156 22.39 13.43 2.54
CA LEU A 156 21.13 13.70 1.87
C LEU A 156 21.13 13.24 0.40
N ARG A 157 22.20 13.55 -0.35
CA ARG A 157 22.29 13.10 -1.74
C ARG A 157 22.38 11.58 -1.86
N LEU A 158 23.12 10.94 -0.95
CA LEU A 158 23.22 9.48 -0.90
C LEU A 158 21.86 8.83 -0.57
N ALA A 159 21.12 9.39 0.40
CA ALA A 159 19.78 8.95 0.75
C ALA A 159 18.80 9.07 -0.43
N LEU A 160 18.71 10.25 -1.05
CA LEU A 160 17.86 10.48 -2.23
C LEU A 160 18.23 9.54 -3.40
N THR A 161 19.52 9.25 -3.59
CA THR A 161 19.97 8.31 -4.62
C THR A 161 19.57 6.87 -4.32
N ARG A 162 19.64 6.44 -3.04
CA ARG A 162 19.18 5.11 -2.61
C ARG A 162 17.68 4.95 -2.79
N ILE A 163 16.90 5.93 -2.32
CA ILE A 163 15.45 5.97 -2.54
C ILE A 163 15.14 5.81 -4.02
N PHE A 164 15.73 6.65 -4.88
CA PHE A 164 15.45 6.57 -6.32
C PHE A 164 15.77 5.22 -6.94
N ARG A 165 16.88 4.60 -6.54
CA ARG A 165 17.28 3.29 -7.08
C ARG A 165 16.36 2.17 -6.62
N GLU A 166 15.82 2.25 -5.41
CA GLU A 166 15.06 1.18 -4.78
C GLU A 166 13.54 1.32 -5.02
N SER A 167 13.08 2.47 -5.49
CA SER A 167 11.66 2.78 -5.72
C SER A 167 11.14 2.24 -7.06
N LEU A 168 10.85 0.93 -7.15
CA LEU A 168 10.24 0.33 -8.34
C LEU A 168 8.70 0.45 -8.36
N SER A 169 8.10 0.66 -7.20
CA SER A 169 6.67 0.88 -6.99
C SER A 169 6.42 1.98 -5.94
N ALA A 170 5.16 2.39 -5.76
CA ALA A 170 4.79 3.33 -4.70
C ALA A 170 5.03 2.76 -3.29
N ALA A 171 4.84 1.44 -3.12
CA ALA A 171 5.15 0.74 -1.88
C ALA A 171 6.66 0.75 -1.61
N ASP A 172 7.47 0.42 -2.62
CA ASP A 172 8.94 0.44 -2.50
C ASP A 172 9.46 1.85 -2.17
N LEU A 173 8.85 2.88 -2.78
CA LEU A 173 9.18 4.27 -2.50
C LEU A 173 8.92 4.63 -1.04
N TYR A 174 7.76 4.24 -0.51
CA TYR A 174 7.42 4.47 0.89
C TYR A 174 8.40 3.75 1.83
N ALA A 175 8.68 2.46 1.57
CA ALA A 175 9.61 1.67 2.36
C ALA A 175 11.04 2.26 2.34
N ALA A 176 11.52 2.67 1.16
CA ALA A 176 12.84 3.30 1.03
C ALA A 176 12.91 4.66 1.75
N ILE A 177 11.83 5.47 1.67
CA ILE A 177 11.74 6.72 2.43
C ILE A 177 11.74 6.45 3.92
N GLN A 178 10.98 5.45 4.40
CA GLN A 178 10.94 5.10 5.82
C GLN A 178 12.34 4.70 6.33
N ALA A 179 13.05 3.86 5.57
CA ALA A 179 14.41 3.43 5.90
C ALA A 179 15.42 4.60 5.94
N GLU A 180 15.38 5.49 4.94
CA GLU A 180 16.33 6.60 4.84
C GLU A 180 15.96 7.78 5.75
N ALA A 181 14.68 8.05 5.99
CA ALA A 181 14.25 9.09 6.93
C ALA A 181 14.69 8.77 8.37
N GLY A 182 14.70 7.49 8.75
CA GLY A 182 15.26 7.06 10.05
C GLY A 182 16.78 7.28 10.17
N CYS A 183 17.48 7.45 9.04
CA CYS A 183 18.91 7.76 9.01
C CYS A 183 19.19 9.28 9.02
N LEU A 184 18.17 10.13 8.85
CA LEU A 184 18.28 11.57 9.04
C LEU A 184 18.08 11.88 10.52
N ILE A 185 19.19 11.95 11.25
CA ILE A 185 19.19 12.06 12.72
C ILE A 185 19.50 13.50 13.15
N SER A 186 20.02 14.36 12.25
CA SER A 186 20.46 15.71 12.61
C SER A 186 19.50 16.79 12.15
N ASP A 187 19.32 17.82 12.99
CA ASP A 187 18.58 19.04 12.64
C ASP A 187 19.19 19.76 11.41
N GLU A 188 20.49 19.58 11.18
CA GLU A 188 21.20 20.12 10.02
C GLU A 188 20.74 19.48 8.70
N ASP A 189 20.50 18.16 8.70
CA ASP A 189 19.96 17.46 7.53
C ASP A 189 18.52 17.93 7.22
N VAL A 190 17.71 18.15 8.26
CA VAL A 190 16.33 18.67 8.11
C VAL A 190 16.35 20.12 7.61
N ALA A 191 17.22 20.97 8.15
CA ALA A 191 17.38 22.35 7.68
C ALA A 191 17.87 22.41 6.23
N ALA A 192 18.73 21.47 5.81
CA ALA A 192 19.17 21.35 4.42
C ALA A 192 18.00 20.97 3.49
N LEU A 193 17.16 20.02 3.90
CA LEU A 193 15.94 19.65 3.19
C LEU A 193 14.99 20.85 3.01
N GLU A 194 14.79 21.64 4.07
CA GLU A 194 13.95 22.85 4.00
C GLU A 194 14.53 23.90 3.07
N SER A 195 15.84 24.14 3.15
CA SER A 195 16.53 25.10 2.30
C SER A 195 16.38 24.75 0.82
N ILE A 196 16.38 23.45 0.49
CA ILE A 196 16.13 22.98 -0.88
C ILE A 196 14.70 23.29 -1.31
N LEU A 197 13.70 23.05 -0.46
CA LEU A 197 12.30 23.34 -0.79
C LEU A 197 12.04 24.84 -1.05
N GLN A 198 12.86 25.73 -0.51
CA GLN A 198 12.77 27.18 -0.78
C GLN A 198 13.39 27.60 -2.12
N LEU A 199 14.05 26.69 -2.84
CA LEU A 199 14.59 27.00 -4.16
C LEU A 199 13.47 27.17 -5.19
N GLU A 200 13.57 28.19 -6.03
CA GLU A 200 12.53 28.56 -7.00
C GLU A 200 12.26 27.47 -8.06
N LYS A 201 13.21 26.54 -8.27
CA LYS A 201 13.17 25.51 -9.33
C LYS A 201 13.48 24.11 -8.82
N VAL A 202 12.83 23.69 -7.74
CA VAL A 202 12.87 22.28 -7.33
C VAL A 202 11.98 21.46 -8.26
N PRO A 203 12.49 20.38 -8.89
CA PRO A 203 11.64 19.48 -9.66
C PRO A 203 10.55 18.87 -8.76
N PRO A 204 9.29 18.74 -9.25
CA PRO A 204 8.19 18.24 -8.44
C PRO A 204 8.48 16.91 -7.75
N PHE A 205 9.09 15.96 -8.46
CA PHE A 205 9.44 14.66 -7.90
C PHE A 205 10.44 14.75 -6.74
N ILE A 206 11.40 15.69 -6.76
CA ILE A 206 12.29 15.91 -5.62
C ILE A 206 11.53 16.55 -4.47
N SER A 207 10.68 17.55 -4.74
CA SER A 207 9.90 18.20 -3.69
C SER A 207 9.01 17.19 -2.95
N GLY A 208 8.38 16.25 -3.68
CA GLY A 208 7.58 15.18 -3.12
C GLY A 208 8.38 14.26 -2.17
N LEU A 209 9.60 13.87 -2.57
CA LEU A 209 10.49 13.09 -1.69
C LEU A 209 10.83 13.82 -0.41
N ILE A 210 11.25 15.08 -0.54
CA ILE A 210 11.68 15.87 0.61
C ILE A 210 10.52 16.05 1.59
N THR A 211 9.32 16.39 1.09
CA THR A 211 8.13 16.50 1.91
C THR A 211 7.83 15.20 2.66
N LEU A 212 7.93 14.04 1.98
CA LEU A 212 7.72 12.74 2.60
C LEU A 212 8.77 12.41 3.66
N MET A 213 10.06 12.64 3.36
CA MET A 213 11.15 12.40 4.31
C MET A 213 11.01 13.26 5.57
N LYS A 214 10.69 14.55 5.41
CA LYS A 214 10.45 15.46 6.55
C LYS A 214 9.29 14.99 7.41
N ALA A 215 8.15 14.71 6.77
CA ALA A 215 6.97 14.31 7.51
C ALA A 215 7.22 12.99 8.27
N MET A 216 8.00 12.05 7.70
CA MET A 216 8.34 10.78 8.34
C MET A 216 9.25 11.00 9.55
N HIS A 217 10.20 11.93 9.46
CA HIS A 217 11.05 12.34 10.57
C HIS A 217 10.24 13.01 11.70
N GLU A 218 9.28 13.86 11.35
CA GLU A 218 8.39 14.56 12.30
C GLU A 218 7.38 13.63 12.98
N SER A 219 7.15 12.43 12.43
CA SER A 219 6.16 11.45 12.90
C SER A 219 6.82 10.10 13.22
N PRO A 220 7.59 9.96 14.31
CA PRO A 220 8.34 8.74 14.64
C PRO A 220 7.44 7.50 14.87
N GLU A 221 6.17 7.71 15.17
CA GLU A 221 5.13 6.67 15.18
C GLU A 221 4.95 5.96 13.83
N LEU A 222 5.25 6.64 12.71
CA LEU A 222 5.25 6.06 11.37
C LEU A 222 6.53 5.29 11.04
N ALA A 223 7.65 5.63 11.68
CA ALA A 223 8.92 4.93 11.52
C ALA A 223 8.97 3.60 12.31
N SER A 224 8.05 3.40 13.25
CA SER A 224 8.10 2.30 14.23
C SER A 224 7.28 1.07 13.86
N GLN A 225 6.64 1.03 12.69
CA GLN A 225 5.95 -0.18 12.21
C GLN A 225 6.92 -1.05 11.40
N PRO A 226 7.46 -2.14 11.97
CA PRO A 226 8.28 -3.07 11.19
C PRO A 226 7.39 -3.73 10.15
N GLU A 227 7.80 -3.72 8.89
CA GLU A 227 7.29 -4.68 7.92
C GLU A 227 7.68 -6.07 8.42
N GLU A 228 6.73 -6.81 9.01
CA GLU A 228 6.80 -8.26 9.02
C GLU A 228 6.79 -8.70 7.55
N ARG A 229 7.97 -8.72 6.92
CA ARG A 229 8.17 -9.47 5.70
C ARG A 229 7.82 -10.90 6.05
N THR A 230 6.66 -11.35 5.60
CA THR A 230 6.31 -12.76 5.52
C THR A 230 7.38 -13.43 4.66
N SER A 231 8.43 -13.90 5.31
CA SER A 231 9.32 -14.91 4.76
C SER A 231 8.44 -16.14 4.58
N VAL A 232 8.05 -16.40 3.32
CA VAL A 232 7.58 -17.71 2.91
C VAL A 232 8.77 -18.65 3.07
N VAL A 233 8.91 -19.19 4.29
CA VAL A 233 9.84 -20.29 4.58
C VAL A 233 9.25 -21.50 3.88
N GLY A 234 9.83 -21.84 2.73
CA GLY A 234 9.63 -23.14 2.12
C GLY A 234 10.22 -24.19 3.04
N ASP A 235 9.38 -24.82 3.85
CA ASP A 235 9.71 -26.08 4.49
C ASP A 235 9.77 -27.15 3.40
N ASP A 236 11.00 -27.53 3.02
CA ASP A 236 11.30 -28.69 2.19
C ASP A 236 11.13 -29.95 3.07
N PRO A 237 10.15 -30.83 2.82
CA PRO A 237 10.07 -32.08 3.55
C PRO A 237 11.15 -33.04 3.04
N ALA A 238 12.05 -33.39 3.96
CA ALA A 238 13.05 -34.44 3.80
C ALA A 238 12.42 -35.74 3.26
N ASN A 239 12.77 -36.10 2.02
CA ASN A 239 12.55 -37.44 1.49
C ASN A 239 13.62 -38.38 2.05
N GLY A 240 13.30 -39.02 3.18
CA GLY A 240 13.92 -40.27 3.57
C GLY A 240 13.15 -41.44 2.96
N VAL A 241 13.77 -42.15 2.03
CA VAL A 241 13.37 -43.51 1.67
C VAL A 241 14.61 -44.38 1.70
N ASP A 242 14.83 -45.03 2.85
CA ASP A 242 15.52 -46.30 2.94
C ASP A 242 14.52 -47.39 2.57
N SER A 243 14.82 -48.18 1.53
CA SER A 243 14.54 -49.62 1.37
C SER A 243 15.12 -50.13 0.06
#